data_AF-A0A2J4GB89-F1
#
_entry.id   AF-A0A2J4GB89-F1
#
_cell.length_a   1.000
_cell.length_b   1.000
_cell.length_c   1.000
_cell.angle_alpha   90.00
_cell.angle_beta   90.00
_cell.angle_gamma   90.00
#
_symmetry.space_group_name_H-M   'P 1'
#
loop_
_entity.id
_entity.type
_entity.pdbx_description
1 polymer ?
#
loop_
_entity_poly.entity_id
_entity_poly.type
_entity_poly.pdbx_seq_one_letter_code
_entity_poly.pdbx_strand_id
1 'polypeptide(L)'
;MPRSRLRVALIALSVITVASILAALFVHQHRFAASEVKGLEERFLEAYAHDPEFREAVESLRRMVLDPEAEFDRGRAFELFNLILSKLGLPSMPPEYFNWGKSVSSKAGAPPPPVACGPPPQLVLRIVQPAVDVEAGNGVEGVYACSFSTDGATAVEVTVVFGDEDRGSPGSTEDLWYDAWRLVSWGRIKDVETFYVVLSEQGDYVKFQGLALVLNRTLGLRSVAPIGSGGAGFSTSAHREGLEAFSGPALTLYVNTWNHALSTVDANPELEKRVYTYNLSGVSVASRVDVENTLSTLRYASEVRLRP
;
A
#
# COMPACT_ATOMS: atom_id res chain seq x y z
N MET A 1 -53.68 35.48 -10.78
CA MET A 1 -52.32 34.95 -10.56
C MET A 1 -51.98 35.04 -9.07
N PRO A 2 -52.03 33.95 -8.28
CA PRO A 2 -50.95 33.78 -7.29
C PRO A 2 -50.56 32.33 -6.91
N ARG A 3 -51.41 31.32 -7.17
CA ARG A 3 -51.22 29.96 -6.61
C ARG A 3 -50.10 29.16 -7.29
N SER A 4 -49.85 29.36 -8.58
CA SER A 4 -48.77 28.66 -9.30
C SER A 4 -47.39 29.18 -8.90
N ARG A 5 -47.24 30.50 -8.74
CA ARG A 5 -45.97 31.12 -8.31
C ARG A 5 -45.59 30.73 -6.88
N LEU A 6 -46.56 30.63 -5.98
CA LEU A 6 -46.33 30.19 -4.60
C LEU A 6 -45.90 28.71 -4.51
N ARG A 7 -46.50 27.82 -5.33
CA ARG A 7 -46.11 26.40 -5.39
C ARG A 7 -44.70 26.22 -5.96
N VAL A 8 -44.36 26.96 -7.02
CA VAL A 8 -43.01 26.92 -7.60
C VAL A 8 -41.97 27.44 -6.60
N ALA A 9 -42.27 28.52 -5.87
CA ALA A 9 -41.38 29.05 -4.84
C ALA A 9 -41.16 28.07 -3.68
N LEU A 10 -42.21 27.38 -3.22
CA LEU A 10 -42.11 26.36 -2.17
C LEU A 10 -41.30 25.14 -2.63
N ILE A 11 -41.49 24.66 -3.85
CA ILE A 11 -40.70 23.53 -4.40
C ILE A 11 -39.22 23.93 -4.53
N ALA A 12 -38.94 25.12 -5.04
CA ALA A 12 -37.57 25.62 -5.15
C ALA A 12 -36.89 25.73 -3.77
N LEU A 13 -37.61 26.23 -2.76
CA LEU A 13 -37.10 26.32 -1.40
C LEU A 13 -36.82 24.93 -0.79
N SER A 14 -37.69 23.94 -1.02
CA SER A 14 -37.47 22.56 -0.58
C SER A 14 -36.26 21.93 -1.25
N VAL A 15 -36.09 22.12 -2.56
CA VAL A 15 -34.92 21.60 -3.30
C VAL A 15 -33.62 22.23 -2.80
N ILE A 16 -33.60 23.56 -2.59
CA ILE A 16 -32.44 24.26 -2.04
C ILE A 16 -32.12 23.77 -0.62
N THR A 17 -33.14 23.54 0.20
CA THR A 17 -32.96 23.05 1.58
C THR A 17 -32.37 21.64 1.59
N VAL A 18 -32.92 20.72 0.77
CA VAL A 18 -32.39 19.36 0.66
C VAL A 18 -30.96 19.37 0.10
N ALA A 19 -30.69 20.16 -0.95
CA ALA A 19 -29.34 20.29 -1.50
C ALA A 19 -28.35 20.88 -0.46
N SER A 20 -28.78 21.83 0.35
CA SER A 20 -27.96 22.42 1.41
C SER A 20 -27.68 21.44 2.55
N ILE A 21 -28.67 20.62 2.94
CA ILE A 21 -28.50 19.55 3.92
C ILE A 21 -27.54 18.49 3.38
N LEU A 22 -27.70 18.07 2.13
CA LEU A 22 -26.80 17.09 1.49
C LEU A 22 -25.39 17.65 1.36
N ALA A 23 -25.22 18.92 0.98
CA ALA A 23 -23.93 19.57 0.92
C ALA A 23 -23.30 19.73 2.31
N ALA A 24 -24.07 20.05 3.34
CA ALA A 24 -23.59 20.13 4.71
C ALA A 24 -23.19 18.76 5.27
N LEU A 25 -23.96 17.71 4.99
CA LEU A 25 -23.62 16.33 5.33
C LEU A 25 -22.35 15.87 4.61
N PHE A 26 -22.22 16.19 3.32
CA PHE A 26 -21.04 15.89 2.52
C PHE A 26 -19.79 16.61 3.05
N VAL A 27 -19.89 17.91 3.34
CA VAL A 27 -18.78 18.70 3.93
C VAL A 27 -18.43 18.21 5.35
N HIS A 28 -19.43 17.82 6.14
CA HIS A 28 -19.20 17.28 7.48
C HIS A 28 -18.51 15.92 7.42
N GLN A 29 -18.97 15.02 6.54
CA GLN A 29 -18.37 13.71 6.29
C GLN A 29 -16.92 13.84 5.83
N HIS A 30 -16.61 14.74 4.89
CA HIS A 30 -15.23 14.99 4.45
C HIS A 30 -14.33 15.64 5.51
N ARG A 31 -14.88 16.50 6.38
CA ARG A 31 -14.09 17.09 7.47
C ARG A 31 -13.83 16.12 8.61
N PHE A 32 -14.78 15.24 8.93
CA PHE A 32 -14.59 14.16 9.90
C PHE A 32 -13.54 13.18 9.40
N ALA A 33 -13.71 12.68 8.18
CA ALA A 33 -12.80 11.84 7.42
C ALA A 33 -11.33 12.30 7.48
N ALA A 34 -11.05 13.53 7.04
CA ALA A 34 -9.69 14.07 6.98
C ALA A 34 -9.05 14.29 8.36
N SER A 35 -9.86 14.40 9.43
CA SER A 35 -9.37 14.51 10.80
C SER A 35 -9.15 13.17 11.50
N GLU A 36 -9.84 12.10 11.07
CA GLU A 36 -9.75 10.77 11.68
C GLU A 36 -8.60 9.90 11.14
N VAL A 37 -8.22 10.07 9.86
CA VAL A 37 -7.07 9.38 9.23
C VAL A 37 -5.77 9.80 9.91
N LYS A 38 -5.61 11.10 10.22
CA LYS A 38 -4.47 11.58 11.01
C LYS A 38 -4.52 10.99 12.41
N GLY A 39 -3.54 10.13 12.70
CA GLY A 39 -3.39 9.47 14.00
C GLY A 39 -4.12 8.14 14.12
N LEU A 40 -4.69 7.56 13.05
CA LEU A 40 -5.26 6.21 13.13
C LEU A 40 -4.20 5.18 13.54
N GLU A 41 -3.00 5.25 12.96
CA GLU A 41 -1.87 4.41 13.33
C GLU A 41 -1.48 4.62 14.81
N GLU A 42 -1.43 5.86 15.28
CA GLU A 42 -1.14 6.19 16.69
C GLU A 42 -2.20 5.62 17.64
N ARG A 43 -3.49 5.80 17.33
CA ARG A 43 -4.62 5.21 18.09
C ARG A 43 -4.53 3.69 18.11
N PHE A 44 -4.18 3.07 16.99
CA PHE A 44 -4.02 1.62 16.89
C PHE A 44 -2.89 1.12 17.79
N LEU A 45 -1.73 1.78 17.73
CA LEU A 45 -0.57 1.43 18.57
C LEU A 45 -0.87 1.62 20.06
N GLU A 46 -1.53 2.72 20.42
CA GLU A 46 -1.92 3.00 21.80
C GLU A 46 -2.91 1.96 22.32
N ALA A 47 -3.96 1.65 21.56
CA ALA A 47 -4.95 0.63 21.91
C ALA A 47 -4.31 -0.77 21.99
N TYR A 48 -3.43 -1.11 21.06
CA TYR A 48 -2.71 -2.39 21.07
C TYR A 48 -1.80 -2.55 22.30
N ALA A 49 -1.21 -1.46 22.78
CA ALA A 49 -0.37 -1.47 23.97
C ALA A 49 -1.18 -1.55 25.29
N HIS A 50 -2.35 -0.89 25.36
CA HIS A 50 -3.04 -0.64 26.64
C HIS A 50 -4.42 -1.29 26.79
N ASP A 51 -5.09 -1.71 25.70
CA ASP A 51 -6.38 -2.43 25.76
C ASP A 51 -6.16 -3.93 25.47
N PRO A 52 -6.26 -4.81 26.49
CA PRO A 52 -6.08 -6.25 26.31
C PRO A 52 -7.11 -6.90 25.38
N GLU A 53 -8.35 -6.40 25.37
CA GLU A 53 -9.41 -6.92 24.51
C GLU A 53 -9.15 -6.55 23.05
N PHE A 54 -8.71 -5.31 22.81
CA PHE A 54 -8.29 -4.87 21.48
C PHE A 54 -7.12 -5.71 20.96
N ARG A 55 -6.08 -5.90 21.79
CA ARG A 55 -4.91 -6.71 21.44
C ARG A 55 -5.29 -8.15 21.12
N GLU A 56 -6.14 -8.78 21.94
CA GLU A 56 -6.61 -10.15 21.70
C GLU A 56 -7.39 -10.27 20.39
N ALA A 57 -8.21 -9.26 20.06
CA ALA A 57 -8.95 -9.21 18.80
C ALA A 57 -8.00 -9.11 17.59
N VAL A 58 -7.00 -8.22 17.66
CA VAL A 58 -5.98 -8.06 16.62
C VAL A 58 -5.16 -9.33 16.45
N GLU A 59 -4.68 -9.95 17.53
CA GLU A 59 -3.88 -11.17 17.46
C GLU A 59 -4.68 -12.38 16.96
N SER A 60 -5.95 -12.50 17.37
CA SER A 60 -6.85 -13.55 16.88
C SER A 60 -7.13 -13.41 15.38
N LEU A 61 -7.39 -12.17 14.91
CA LEU A 61 -7.59 -11.89 13.49
C LEU A 61 -6.30 -12.12 12.69
N ARG A 62 -5.16 -11.64 13.19
CA ARG A 62 -3.83 -11.90 12.59
C ARG A 62 -3.56 -13.39 12.47
N ARG A 63 -3.88 -14.21 13.48
CA ARG A 63 -3.72 -15.66 13.40
C ARG A 63 -4.51 -16.25 12.23
N MET A 64 -5.79 -15.93 12.09
CA MET A 64 -6.60 -16.44 10.97
C MET A 64 -6.10 -15.98 9.59
N VAL A 65 -5.54 -14.76 9.51
CA VAL A 65 -5.10 -14.15 8.24
C VAL A 65 -3.68 -14.57 7.84
N LEU A 66 -2.76 -14.71 8.80
CA LEU A 66 -1.31 -14.77 8.60
C LEU A 66 -0.67 -16.08 9.03
N ASP A 67 -1.37 -16.92 9.80
CA ASP A 67 -0.89 -18.26 10.13
C ASP A 67 -1.35 -19.26 9.06
N PRO A 68 -0.43 -19.88 8.31
CA PRO A 68 -0.80 -20.88 7.30
C PRO A 68 -1.55 -22.07 7.90
N GLU A 69 -1.33 -22.39 9.19
CA GLU A 69 -1.94 -23.54 9.86
C GLU A 69 -3.31 -23.24 10.48
N ALA A 70 -3.68 -21.97 10.67
CA ALA A 70 -4.98 -21.59 11.25
C ALA A 70 -6.08 -21.51 10.19
N GLU A 71 -7.28 -22.04 10.45
CA GLU A 71 -8.40 -21.86 9.51
C GLU A 71 -8.87 -20.39 9.47
N PHE A 72 -9.35 -19.96 8.30
CA PHE A 72 -9.95 -18.63 8.14
C PHE A 72 -11.47 -18.73 8.23
N ASP A 73 -12.02 -18.40 9.40
CA ASP A 73 -13.46 -18.23 9.58
C ASP A 73 -13.85 -16.79 9.25
N ARG A 74 -14.55 -16.60 8.12
CA ARG A 74 -14.97 -15.27 7.66
C ARG A 74 -15.96 -14.60 8.62
N GLY A 75 -16.85 -15.36 9.26
CA GLY A 75 -17.82 -14.81 10.21
C GLY A 75 -17.12 -14.30 11.47
N ARG A 76 -16.22 -15.11 12.02
CA ARG A 76 -15.41 -14.70 13.17
C ARG A 76 -14.48 -13.54 12.85
N ALA A 77 -13.85 -13.55 11.67
CA ALA A 77 -12.98 -12.46 11.23
C ALA A 77 -13.75 -11.13 11.11
N PHE A 78 -14.97 -11.16 10.58
CA PHE A 78 -15.85 -10.00 10.50
C PHE A 78 -16.21 -9.44 11.89
N GLU A 79 -16.59 -10.31 12.84
CA GLU A 79 -16.88 -9.90 14.22
C GLU A 79 -15.69 -9.23 14.90
N LEU A 80 -14.51 -9.87 14.81
CA LEU A 80 -13.27 -9.34 15.38
C LEU A 80 -12.87 -8.01 14.75
N PHE A 81 -13.02 -7.89 13.44
CA PHE A 81 -12.70 -6.65 12.75
C PHE A 81 -13.62 -5.50 13.16
N ASN A 82 -14.93 -5.75 13.28
CA ASN A 82 -15.86 -4.73 13.78
C ASN A 82 -15.62 -4.34 15.24
N LEU A 83 -15.15 -5.27 16.08
CA LEU A 83 -14.69 -4.95 17.43
C LEU A 83 -13.46 -4.01 17.38
N ILE A 84 -12.48 -4.31 16.53
CA ILE A 84 -11.30 -3.45 16.31
C ILE A 84 -11.72 -2.04 15.85
N LEU A 85 -12.60 -1.94 14.84
CA LEU A 85 -13.12 -0.66 14.36
C LEU A 85 -13.77 0.15 15.49
N SER A 86 -14.67 -0.48 16.25
CA SER A 86 -15.36 0.18 17.37
C SER A 86 -14.39 0.71 18.43
N LYS A 87 -13.36 -0.05 18.76
CA LYS A 87 -12.32 0.35 19.73
C LYS A 87 -11.44 1.50 19.22
N LEU A 88 -11.30 1.64 17.91
CA LEU A 88 -10.61 2.76 17.25
C LEU A 88 -11.49 4.00 17.05
N GLY A 89 -12.77 3.93 17.44
CA GLY A 89 -13.76 4.98 17.21
C GLY A 89 -14.29 5.04 15.77
N LEU A 90 -14.03 4.00 14.96
CA LEU A 90 -14.42 3.95 13.55
C LEU A 90 -15.83 3.36 13.37
N PRO A 91 -16.54 3.73 12.30
CA PRO A 91 -17.85 3.16 11.99
C PRO A 91 -17.75 1.67 11.69
N SER A 92 -18.75 0.90 12.14
CA SER A 92 -18.83 -0.53 11.82
C SER A 92 -18.98 -0.78 10.32
N MET A 93 -18.29 -1.82 9.84
CA MET A 93 -18.38 -2.32 8.48
C MET A 93 -19.61 -3.23 8.30
N PRO A 94 -20.45 -2.99 7.28
CA PRO A 94 -21.50 -3.93 6.89
C PRO A 94 -20.92 -5.23 6.27
N PRO A 95 -21.57 -6.39 6.43
CA PRO A 95 -21.07 -7.68 5.94
C PRO A 95 -20.75 -7.74 4.43
N GLU A 96 -21.47 -6.97 3.63
CA GLU A 96 -21.29 -6.87 2.18
C GLU A 96 -19.96 -6.23 1.76
N TYR A 97 -19.37 -5.40 2.63
CA TYR A 97 -18.06 -4.77 2.39
C TYR A 97 -16.89 -5.61 2.90
N PHE A 98 -17.13 -6.62 3.73
CA PHE A 98 -16.08 -7.47 4.28
C PHE A 98 -15.65 -8.55 3.27
N ASN A 99 -14.77 -8.18 2.35
CA ASN A 99 -14.26 -9.04 1.27
C ASN A 99 -12.82 -9.51 1.48
N TRP A 100 -12.26 -9.32 2.67
CA TRP A 100 -10.90 -9.78 2.98
C TRP A 100 -10.83 -11.25 3.37
N GLY A 101 -9.64 -11.82 3.22
CA GLY A 101 -9.41 -13.26 3.36
C GLY A 101 -8.04 -13.61 3.91
N LYS A 102 -7.77 -14.92 3.93
CA LYS A 102 -6.48 -15.48 4.30
C LYS A 102 -5.39 -14.98 3.34
N SER A 103 -4.37 -14.33 3.90
CA SER A 103 -3.26 -13.73 3.14
C SER A 103 -2.05 -14.66 3.03
N VAL A 104 -1.95 -15.66 3.91
CA VAL A 104 -0.83 -16.60 3.97
C VAL A 104 -1.38 -18.02 4.04
N SER A 105 -1.18 -18.81 2.99
CA SER A 105 -1.68 -20.20 2.89
C SER A 105 -0.58 -21.25 2.89
N SER A 106 0.69 -20.84 2.85
CA SER A 106 1.84 -21.73 2.81
C SER A 106 2.92 -21.30 3.80
N LYS A 107 3.83 -22.23 4.11
CA LYS A 107 4.88 -22.06 5.11
C LYS A 107 6.23 -22.42 4.51
N ALA A 108 7.28 -21.70 4.88
CA ALA A 108 8.65 -22.08 4.53
C ALA A 108 9.06 -23.32 5.32
N GLY A 109 9.79 -24.25 4.68
CA GLY A 109 10.28 -25.46 5.37
C GLY A 109 11.33 -25.16 6.44
N ALA A 110 12.06 -24.05 6.29
CA ALA A 110 12.98 -23.49 7.26
C ALA A 110 13.08 -21.96 7.04
N PRO A 111 13.52 -21.18 8.04
CA PRO A 111 13.84 -19.77 7.82
C PRO A 111 14.90 -19.65 6.71
N PRO A 112 14.68 -18.84 5.65
CA PRO A 112 15.71 -18.56 4.68
C PRO A 112 16.90 -17.87 5.36
N PRO A 113 18.13 -18.01 4.83
CA PRO A 113 19.23 -17.21 5.31
C PRO A 113 18.86 -15.72 5.23
N PRO A 114 19.34 -14.90 6.18
CA PRO A 114 19.15 -13.45 6.10
C PRO A 114 19.69 -12.90 4.79
N VAL A 115 19.05 -11.85 4.30
CA VAL A 115 19.50 -11.13 3.13
C VAL A 115 20.81 -10.41 3.44
N ALA A 116 21.85 -10.67 2.65
CA ALA A 116 23.08 -9.89 2.70
C ALA A 116 23.01 -8.77 1.66
N CYS A 117 22.98 -7.52 2.12
CA CYS A 117 22.96 -6.34 1.26
C CYS A 117 24.36 -5.75 1.06
N GLY A 118 24.74 -5.62 -0.21
CA GLY A 118 25.86 -4.78 -0.62
C GLY A 118 25.45 -3.33 -0.89
N PRO A 119 26.42 -2.43 -1.01
CA PRO A 119 26.16 -1.04 -1.42
C PRO A 119 25.69 -1.00 -2.89
N PRO A 120 24.64 -0.23 -3.21
CA PRO A 120 24.17 -0.06 -4.58
C PRO A 120 25.16 0.73 -5.45
N PRO A 121 25.12 0.52 -6.78
CA PRO A 121 25.98 1.22 -7.73
C PRO A 121 25.60 2.69 -7.88
N GLN A 122 26.45 3.47 -8.55
CA GLN A 122 26.09 4.81 -9.00
C GLN A 122 25.11 4.71 -10.17
N LEU A 123 23.83 4.98 -9.89
CA LEU A 123 22.76 5.05 -10.87
C LEU A 123 21.77 6.12 -10.42
N VAL A 124 21.37 7.01 -11.33
CA VAL A 124 20.31 7.98 -11.03
C VAL A 124 18.96 7.30 -11.24
N LEU A 125 18.17 7.17 -10.18
CA LEU A 125 16.77 6.75 -10.25
C LEU A 125 15.87 7.98 -10.24
N ARG A 126 14.97 8.06 -11.22
CA ARG A 126 13.88 9.04 -11.27
C ARG A 126 12.56 8.31 -11.15
N ILE A 127 11.79 8.63 -10.13
CA ILE A 127 10.41 8.16 -9.98
C ILE A 127 9.50 9.34 -10.35
N VAL A 128 8.68 9.15 -11.37
CA VAL A 128 7.80 10.17 -11.94
C VAL A 128 6.35 9.77 -11.65
N GLN A 129 5.65 10.58 -10.86
CA GLN A 129 4.30 10.24 -10.38
C GLN A 129 3.31 11.34 -10.77
N PRO A 130 2.05 11.00 -11.13
CA PRO A 130 0.99 11.99 -11.28
C PRO A 130 0.88 12.90 -10.06
N ALA A 131 0.89 14.22 -10.26
CA ALA A 131 0.87 15.19 -9.17
C ALA A 131 -0.40 15.08 -8.32
N VAL A 132 -1.53 14.75 -8.93
CA VAL A 132 -2.80 14.52 -8.25
C VAL A 132 -2.73 13.39 -7.21
N ASP A 133 -1.93 12.36 -7.46
CA ASP A 133 -1.75 11.21 -6.57
C ASP A 133 -0.86 11.58 -5.39
N VAL A 134 0.23 12.31 -5.66
CA VAL A 134 1.11 12.87 -4.63
C VAL A 134 0.35 13.82 -3.69
N GLU A 135 -0.51 14.68 -4.26
CA GLU A 135 -1.29 15.66 -3.52
C GLU A 135 -2.40 15.02 -2.68
N ALA A 136 -2.85 13.81 -3.04
CA ALA A 136 -3.76 13.01 -2.24
C ALA A 136 -3.08 12.40 -0.99
N GLY A 137 -1.74 12.36 -0.94
CA GLY A 137 -0.99 11.76 0.18
C GLY A 137 -0.23 10.49 -0.20
N ASN A 138 -0.31 10.06 -1.46
CA ASN A 138 0.24 8.79 -1.95
C ASN A 138 1.67 8.94 -2.52
N GLY A 139 2.39 10.00 -2.14
CA GLY A 139 3.71 10.32 -2.68
C GLY A 139 4.82 9.38 -2.20
N VAL A 140 5.97 9.40 -2.89
CA VAL A 140 7.18 8.70 -2.45
C VAL A 140 7.70 9.31 -1.15
N GLU A 141 7.82 8.51 -0.10
CA GLU A 141 8.35 8.90 1.20
C GLU A 141 9.78 8.40 1.45
N GLY A 142 10.20 7.32 0.78
CA GLY A 142 11.52 6.75 0.96
C GLY A 142 11.95 5.82 -0.17
N VAL A 143 13.25 5.74 -0.41
CA VAL A 143 13.87 4.79 -1.33
C VAL A 143 15.03 4.12 -0.62
N TYR A 144 15.09 2.81 -0.74
CA TYR A 144 16.11 1.93 -0.17
C TYR A 144 16.64 1.03 -1.27
N ALA A 145 17.91 0.62 -1.15
CA ALA A 145 18.50 -0.27 -2.13
C ALA A 145 19.41 -1.31 -1.48
N CYS A 146 19.38 -2.52 -2.03
CA CYS A 146 20.17 -3.66 -1.59
C CYS A 146 20.82 -4.32 -2.81
N SER A 147 22.14 -4.23 -2.95
CA SER A 147 22.82 -4.88 -4.07
C SER A 147 23.28 -6.30 -3.73
N PHE A 148 23.27 -7.17 -4.73
CA PHE A 148 23.76 -8.53 -4.63
C PHE A 148 24.18 -9.04 -6.01
N SER A 149 25.10 -9.99 -6.04
CA SER A 149 25.56 -10.61 -7.28
C SER A 149 24.64 -11.77 -7.69
N THR A 150 24.29 -11.84 -8.96
CA THR A 150 23.50 -12.94 -9.55
C THR A 150 24.14 -13.35 -10.88
N ASP A 151 24.61 -14.59 -11.00
CA ASP A 151 25.13 -15.17 -12.26
C ASP A 151 26.07 -14.25 -13.09
N GLY A 152 26.96 -13.51 -12.41
CA GLY A 152 27.90 -12.58 -13.05
C GLY A 152 27.39 -11.17 -13.32
N ALA A 153 26.12 -10.88 -13.01
CA ALA A 153 25.52 -9.56 -13.03
C ALA A 153 25.40 -8.95 -11.62
N THR A 154 25.25 -7.63 -11.57
CA THR A 154 24.86 -6.92 -10.35
C THR A 154 23.36 -6.70 -10.36
N ALA A 155 22.64 -7.31 -9.42
CA ALA A 155 21.24 -7.01 -9.17
C ALA A 155 21.12 -6.04 -8.00
N VAL A 156 20.20 -5.11 -8.11
CA VAL A 156 19.86 -4.13 -7.07
C VAL A 156 18.37 -4.27 -6.80
N GLU A 157 18.02 -4.79 -5.63
CA GLU A 157 16.65 -4.68 -5.13
C GLU A 157 16.44 -3.23 -4.70
N VAL A 158 15.46 -2.57 -5.32
CA VAL A 158 15.05 -1.21 -4.97
C VAL A 158 13.70 -1.31 -4.30
N THR A 159 13.61 -0.80 -3.07
CA THR A 159 12.37 -0.73 -2.30
C THR A 159 11.95 0.73 -2.17
N VAL A 160 10.73 1.03 -2.59
CA VAL A 160 10.13 2.36 -2.53
C VAL A 160 9.02 2.32 -1.48
N VAL A 161 9.03 3.28 -0.57
CA VAL A 161 7.95 3.49 0.39
C VAL A 161 7.09 4.62 -0.13
N PHE A 162 5.82 4.34 -0.36
CA PHE A 162 4.80 5.33 -0.68
C PHE A 162 4.00 5.67 0.58
N GLY A 163 3.29 6.79 0.54
CA GLY A 163 2.37 7.20 1.57
C GLY A 163 1.13 6.30 1.65
N ASP A 164 0.00 6.91 1.95
CA ASP A 164 -1.27 6.19 2.09
C ASP A 164 -1.92 5.94 0.73
N GLU A 165 -2.25 4.68 0.46
CA GLU A 165 -2.91 4.26 -0.78
C GLU A 165 -4.42 4.33 -0.55
N ASP A 166 -4.99 5.52 -0.75
CA ASP A 166 -6.38 5.73 -0.44
C ASP A 166 -7.31 4.93 -1.38
N ARG A 167 -8.16 4.09 -0.81
CA ARG A 167 -9.16 3.34 -1.58
C ARG A 167 -10.44 4.16 -1.68
N GLY A 168 -10.60 4.85 -2.81
CA GLY A 168 -11.77 5.66 -3.12
C GLY A 168 -11.47 7.15 -2.97
N SER A 169 -12.24 7.85 -2.14
CA SER A 169 -11.89 9.23 -1.76
C SER A 169 -11.15 9.22 -0.43
N PRO A 170 -10.08 10.03 -0.27
CA PRO A 170 -9.34 10.14 0.98
C PRO A 170 -10.23 10.32 2.21
N GLY A 171 -10.03 9.50 3.23
CA GLY A 171 -10.79 9.46 4.47
C GLY A 171 -12.25 9.00 4.33
N SER A 172 -12.64 8.46 3.18
CA SER A 172 -13.94 7.81 3.07
C SER A 172 -14.07 6.66 4.07
N THR A 173 -15.29 6.23 4.35
CA THR A 173 -15.50 5.12 5.26
C THR A 173 -14.84 3.82 4.77
N GLU A 174 -14.80 3.59 3.45
CA GLU A 174 -14.10 2.46 2.85
C GLU A 174 -12.59 2.53 3.02
N ASP A 175 -12.06 3.76 2.98
CA ASP A 175 -10.65 4.08 3.19
C ASP A 175 -10.21 3.78 4.63
N LEU A 176 -10.94 4.31 5.61
CA LEU A 176 -10.70 4.05 7.03
C LEU A 176 -10.76 2.56 7.38
N TRP A 177 -11.69 1.82 6.74
CA TRP A 177 -11.77 0.38 6.88
C TRP A 177 -10.55 -0.32 6.28
N TYR A 178 -10.08 0.13 5.11
CA TYR A 178 -8.89 -0.39 4.46
C TYR A 178 -7.64 -0.16 5.31
N ASP A 179 -7.46 1.03 5.86
CA ASP A 179 -6.30 1.37 6.72
C ASP A 179 -6.27 0.55 8.00
N ALA A 180 -7.42 0.42 8.67
CA ALA A 180 -7.54 -0.43 9.84
C ALA A 180 -7.20 -1.89 9.49
N TRP A 181 -7.64 -2.37 8.32
CA TRP A 181 -7.26 -3.70 7.84
C TRP A 181 -5.76 -3.80 7.53
N ARG A 182 -5.13 -2.78 6.97
CA ARG A 182 -3.67 -2.74 6.72
C ARG A 182 -2.88 -2.76 8.03
N LEU A 183 -3.31 -2.03 9.06
CA LEU A 183 -2.70 -2.08 10.40
C LEU A 183 -2.80 -3.47 11.05
N VAL A 184 -3.92 -4.18 10.85
CA VAL A 184 -4.05 -5.57 11.31
C VAL A 184 -3.18 -6.50 10.48
N SER A 185 -3.36 -6.50 9.16
CA SER A 185 -2.83 -7.52 8.26
C SER A 185 -1.38 -7.28 7.85
N TRP A 186 -0.96 -6.04 7.64
CA TRP A 186 0.41 -5.63 7.27
C TRP A 186 1.18 -5.00 8.41
N GLY A 187 0.50 -4.52 9.46
CA GLY A 187 1.14 -3.87 10.60
C GLY A 187 1.58 -2.43 10.35
N ARG A 188 1.21 -1.85 9.20
CA ARG A 188 1.53 -0.49 8.73
C ARG A 188 0.43 -0.02 7.77
N ILE A 189 0.29 1.30 7.62
CA ILE A 189 -0.58 1.90 6.59
C ILE A 189 0.20 2.09 5.29
N LYS A 190 1.33 2.81 5.33
CA LYS A 190 2.20 3.12 4.17
C LYS A 190 2.36 1.96 3.21
N ASP A 191 2.40 2.22 1.91
CA ASP A 191 2.72 1.18 0.94
C ASP A 191 4.21 0.99 0.75
N VAL A 192 4.61 -0.24 0.46
CA VAL A 192 6.01 -0.58 0.24
C VAL A 192 6.04 -1.43 -1.01
N GLU A 193 6.84 -1.02 -1.98
CA GLU A 193 6.91 -1.64 -3.30
C GLU A 193 8.34 -1.96 -3.69
N THR A 194 8.54 -3.03 -4.45
CA THR A 194 9.87 -3.55 -4.75
C THR A 194 10.00 -3.94 -6.21
N PHE A 195 11.14 -3.58 -6.81
CA PHE A 195 11.56 -4.01 -8.14
C PHE A 195 13.07 -4.24 -8.16
N TYR A 196 13.58 -4.82 -9.25
CA TYR A 196 14.99 -5.12 -9.39
C TYR A 196 15.59 -4.39 -10.58
N VAL A 197 16.73 -3.74 -10.37
CA VAL A 197 17.58 -3.23 -11.44
C VAL A 197 18.70 -4.23 -11.65
N VAL A 198 18.85 -4.74 -12.87
CA VAL A 198 19.95 -5.65 -13.21
C VAL A 198 20.89 -4.95 -14.18
N LEU A 199 22.16 -4.88 -13.78
CA LEU A 199 23.25 -4.30 -14.56
C LEU A 199 24.15 -5.44 -15.03
N SER A 200 24.26 -5.60 -16.34
CA SER A 200 24.95 -6.74 -16.94
C SER A 200 25.59 -6.40 -18.29
N GLU A 201 26.54 -7.22 -18.73
CA GLU A 201 27.14 -7.08 -20.07
C GLU A 201 26.12 -7.35 -21.19
N GLN A 202 25.05 -8.10 -20.91
CA GLN A 202 23.97 -8.37 -21.87
C GLN A 202 23.00 -7.18 -22.03
N GLY A 203 23.14 -6.15 -21.20
CA GLY A 203 22.28 -4.98 -21.17
C GLY A 203 21.60 -4.79 -19.83
N ASP A 204 21.26 -3.53 -19.55
CA ASP A 204 20.62 -3.13 -18.31
C ASP A 204 19.10 -3.19 -18.43
N TYR A 205 18.44 -3.69 -17.40
CA TYR A 205 16.98 -3.79 -17.38
C TYR A 205 16.42 -3.61 -15.98
N VAL A 206 15.16 -3.17 -15.92
CA VAL A 206 14.34 -3.25 -14.73
C VAL A 206 13.46 -4.50 -14.83
N LYS A 207 13.39 -5.25 -13.73
CA LYS A 207 12.56 -6.43 -13.58
C LYS A 207 11.51 -6.15 -12.50
N PHE A 208 10.25 -6.20 -12.91
CA PHE A 208 9.12 -6.17 -12.00
C PHE A 208 8.77 -7.61 -11.65
N GLN A 209 9.10 -8.03 -10.44
CA GLN A 209 8.91 -9.39 -10.01
C GLN A 209 8.47 -9.44 -8.56
N GLY A 210 7.51 -10.31 -8.27
CA GLY A 210 7.04 -10.56 -6.92
C GLY A 210 8.10 -11.26 -6.07
N LEU A 211 7.91 -11.21 -4.75
CA LEU A 211 8.72 -11.93 -3.77
C LEU A 211 7.82 -12.51 -2.70
N ALA A 212 8.38 -13.29 -1.77
CA ALA A 212 7.64 -13.69 -0.58
C ALA A 212 8.38 -13.25 0.69
N LEU A 213 7.67 -12.62 1.62
CA LEU A 213 8.18 -12.37 2.96
C LEU A 213 7.92 -13.61 3.84
N VAL A 214 8.86 -13.93 4.73
CA VAL A 214 8.72 -15.01 5.70
C VAL A 214 8.41 -14.44 7.07
N LEU A 215 7.21 -14.71 7.59
CA LEU A 215 6.81 -14.27 8.93
C LEU A 215 7.66 -14.94 10.01
N ASN A 216 8.16 -14.16 10.97
CA ASN A 216 9.14 -14.64 11.94
C ASN A 216 8.61 -15.77 12.86
N ARG A 217 7.32 -15.72 13.24
CA ARG A 217 6.73 -16.68 14.19
C ARG A 217 6.14 -17.91 13.52
N THR A 218 5.42 -17.73 12.42
CA THR A 218 4.66 -18.79 11.76
C THR A 218 5.43 -19.41 10.59
N LEU A 219 6.55 -18.81 10.18
CA LEU A 219 7.24 -19.09 8.90
C LEU A 219 6.31 -19.00 7.69
N GLY A 220 5.18 -18.31 7.84
CA GLY A 220 4.21 -18.10 6.80
C GLY A 220 4.82 -17.34 5.63
N LEU A 221 4.60 -17.84 4.42
CA LEU A 221 5.03 -17.23 3.17
C LEU A 221 3.96 -16.23 2.72
N ARG A 222 4.28 -14.95 2.85
CA ARG A 222 3.42 -13.86 2.41
C ARG A 222 3.89 -13.36 1.06
N SER A 223 3.12 -13.67 0.02
CA SER A 223 3.39 -13.16 -1.33
C SER A 223 3.26 -11.64 -1.38
N VAL A 224 4.23 -11.02 -2.02
CA VAL A 224 4.23 -9.61 -2.43
C VAL A 224 4.14 -9.62 -3.95
N ALA A 225 3.14 -8.92 -4.48
CA ALA A 225 2.88 -8.89 -5.92
C ALA A 225 3.99 -8.14 -6.67
N PRO A 226 4.24 -8.47 -7.95
CA PRO A 226 5.06 -7.61 -8.80
C PRO A 226 4.38 -6.27 -9.04
N ILE A 227 5.15 -5.27 -9.45
CA ILE A 227 4.66 -3.89 -9.59
C ILE A 227 4.69 -3.38 -11.03
N GLY A 228 4.74 -4.25 -12.04
CA GLY A 228 4.69 -3.80 -13.42
C GLY A 228 3.28 -3.33 -13.81
N SER A 229 3.16 -2.15 -14.41
CA SER A 229 1.88 -1.62 -14.91
C SER A 229 1.38 -2.36 -16.15
N GLY A 230 2.30 -2.88 -16.99
CA GLY A 230 1.95 -3.54 -18.25
C GLY A 230 1.11 -2.66 -19.19
N GLY A 231 1.33 -1.34 -19.15
CA GLY A 231 0.61 -0.35 -19.95
C GLY A 231 -0.72 0.15 -19.36
N ALA A 232 -1.10 -0.31 -18.16
CA ALA A 232 -2.22 0.28 -17.42
C ALA A 232 -1.91 1.74 -17.04
N GLY A 233 -2.95 2.59 -17.08
CA GLY A 233 -2.87 3.99 -16.70
C GLY A 233 -3.59 4.27 -15.38
N PHE A 234 -3.69 5.55 -15.01
CA PHE A 234 -3.97 6.00 -13.64
C PHE A 234 -5.33 5.52 -13.10
N SER A 235 -6.33 5.37 -13.96
CA SER A 235 -7.68 4.94 -13.58
C SER A 235 -7.85 3.43 -13.42
N THR A 236 -6.78 2.64 -13.57
CA THR A 236 -6.83 1.17 -13.52
C THR A 236 -5.81 0.64 -12.53
N SER A 237 -6.12 -0.46 -11.83
CA SER A 237 -5.14 -1.15 -11.00
C SER A 237 -4.30 -2.14 -11.82
N ALA A 238 -3.03 -2.30 -11.46
CA ALA A 238 -2.14 -3.27 -12.09
C ALA A 238 -1.05 -3.77 -11.14
N HIS A 239 -0.64 -5.02 -11.32
CA HIS A 239 0.49 -5.67 -10.67
C HIS A 239 0.92 -6.85 -11.54
N ARG A 240 1.84 -6.60 -12.48
CA ARG A 240 2.28 -7.60 -13.47
C ARG A 240 3.77 -7.85 -13.39
N GLU A 241 4.15 -9.11 -13.61
CA GLU A 241 5.53 -9.45 -13.91
C GLU A 241 5.98 -8.76 -15.20
N GLY A 242 7.23 -8.31 -15.27
CA GLY A 242 7.73 -7.60 -16.45
C GLY A 242 9.23 -7.43 -16.49
N LEU A 243 9.75 -7.26 -17.70
CA LEU A 243 11.15 -6.96 -17.99
C LEU A 243 11.18 -5.80 -18.98
N GLU A 244 11.82 -4.70 -18.59
CA GLU A 244 11.91 -3.51 -19.43
C GLU A 244 13.36 -3.04 -19.49
N ALA A 245 13.90 -2.97 -20.71
CA ALA A 245 15.26 -2.51 -20.94
C ALA A 245 15.36 -1.01 -20.68
N PHE A 246 16.49 -0.58 -20.13
CA PHE A 246 16.85 0.84 -20.07
C PHE A 246 18.31 1.01 -20.47
N SER A 247 18.71 2.26 -20.73
CA SER A 247 20.10 2.55 -21.08
C SER A 247 20.52 3.91 -20.55
N GLY A 248 21.82 4.04 -20.29
CA GLY A 248 22.43 5.26 -19.82
C GLY A 248 22.47 5.37 -18.28
N PRO A 249 22.97 6.50 -17.76
CA PRO A 249 23.27 6.66 -16.34
C PRO A 249 22.03 6.93 -15.46
N ALA A 250 20.84 7.00 -16.06
CA ALA A 250 19.61 7.32 -15.37
C ALA A 250 18.47 6.37 -15.77
N LEU A 251 17.88 5.70 -14.78
CA LEU A 251 16.64 4.96 -14.91
C LEU A 251 15.47 5.87 -14.53
N THR A 252 14.51 6.04 -15.44
CA THR A 252 13.26 6.75 -15.17
C THR A 252 12.11 5.75 -15.13
N LEU A 253 11.37 5.73 -14.03
CA LEU A 253 10.17 4.93 -13.85
C LEU A 253 8.98 5.85 -13.60
N TYR A 254 7.90 5.59 -14.31
CA TYR A 254 6.62 6.25 -14.16
C TYR A 254 5.72 5.41 -13.26
N VAL A 255 5.21 6.03 -12.20
CA VAL A 255 4.08 5.49 -11.43
C VAL A 255 2.84 5.70 -12.29
N ASN A 256 2.33 4.62 -12.85
CA ASN A 256 1.28 4.68 -13.85
C ASN A 256 -0.12 4.47 -13.28
N THR A 257 -0.26 3.81 -12.13
CA THR A 257 -1.55 3.51 -11.50
C THR A 257 -1.61 4.08 -10.09
N TRP A 258 -2.83 4.31 -9.57
CA TRP A 258 -3.04 4.76 -8.19
C TRP A 258 -2.53 3.76 -7.14
N ASN A 259 -2.45 2.46 -7.50
CA ASN A 259 -1.88 1.39 -6.70
C ASN A 259 -0.39 1.10 -7.06
N HIS A 260 0.37 2.14 -7.40
CA HIS A 260 1.83 2.11 -7.55
C HIS A 260 2.46 1.24 -8.64
N ALA A 261 1.72 0.79 -9.65
CA ALA A 261 2.31 0.01 -10.73
C ALA A 261 3.22 0.90 -11.61
N LEU A 262 4.44 0.44 -11.85
CA LEU A 262 5.52 1.14 -12.51
C LEU A 262 5.72 0.70 -13.97
N SER A 263 6.36 1.56 -14.77
CA SER A 263 6.98 1.20 -16.05
C SER A 263 7.99 2.27 -16.45
N THR A 264 8.91 1.94 -17.36
CA THR A 264 9.76 2.89 -18.08
C THR A 264 8.97 3.74 -19.09
N VAL A 265 7.71 3.39 -19.37
CA VAL A 265 6.81 4.11 -20.28
C VAL A 265 5.74 4.87 -19.49
N ASP A 266 5.55 6.15 -19.81
CA ASP A 266 4.46 6.97 -19.27
C ASP A 266 3.12 6.59 -19.90
N ALA A 267 2.23 5.98 -19.11
CA ALA A 267 0.87 5.68 -19.55
C ALA A 267 -0.10 6.85 -19.37
N ASN A 268 0.36 7.97 -18.79
CA ASN A 268 -0.46 9.11 -18.41
C ASN A 268 0.15 10.46 -18.88
N PRO A 269 0.51 10.62 -20.16
CA PRO A 269 1.28 11.78 -20.63
C PRO A 269 0.58 13.14 -20.42
N GLU A 270 -0.74 13.14 -20.29
CA GLU A 270 -1.55 14.34 -20.09
C GLU A 270 -1.63 14.79 -18.62
N LEU A 271 -1.17 13.97 -17.66
CA LEU A 271 -1.20 14.34 -16.25
C LEU A 271 0.06 15.12 -15.86
N GLU A 272 -0.12 16.18 -15.07
CA GLU A 272 1.00 16.86 -14.42
C GLU A 272 1.80 15.88 -13.55
N LYS A 273 3.12 16.04 -13.51
CA LYS A 273 4.03 15.09 -12.85
C LYS A 273 4.83 15.75 -11.73
N ARG A 274 5.05 14.98 -10.67
CA ARG A 274 6.11 15.20 -9.68
C ARG A 274 7.27 14.25 -9.98
N VAL A 275 8.49 14.73 -9.81
CA VAL A 275 9.71 13.95 -10.09
C VAL A 275 10.53 13.86 -8.82
N TYR A 276 10.74 12.63 -8.35
CA TYR A 276 11.67 12.32 -7.27
C TYR A 276 12.96 11.79 -7.87
N THR A 277 14.10 12.39 -7.52
CA THR A 277 15.41 12.00 -8.07
C THR A 277 16.33 11.53 -6.97
N TYR A 278 16.88 10.33 -7.13
CA TYR A 278 17.78 9.69 -6.19
C TYR A 278 19.05 9.24 -6.91
N ASN A 279 20.19 9.31 -6.24
CA ASN A 279 21.36 8.52 -6.62
C ASN A 279 21.35 7.26 -5.76
N LEU A 280 21.25 6.08 -6.36
CA LEU A 280 21.13 4.83 -5.60
C LEU A 280 22.31 4.64 -4.64
N SER A 281 23.53 5.01 -5.02
CA SER A 281 24.69 4.97 -4.12
C SER A 281 24.59 5.85 -2.86
N GLY A 282 23.63 6.79 -2.83
CA GLY A 282 23.38 7.69 -1.70
C GLY A 282 22.10 7.38 -0.92
N VAL A 283 21.32 6.35 -1.28
CA VAL A 283 20.15 5.94 -0.49
C VAL A 283 20.56 4.97 0.63
N SER A 284 19.68 4.80 1.61
CA SER A 284 19.89 3.84 2.71
C SER A 284 20.00 2.40 2.18
N VAL A 285 21.02 1.69 2.65
CA VAL A 285 21.24 0.27 2.28
C VAL A 285 20.35 -0.61 3.15
N ALA A 286 19.30 -1.16 2.55
CA ALA A 286 18.32 -2.02 3.23
C ALA A 286 17.59 -2.89 2.21
N SER A 287 17.35 -4.15 2.57
CA SER A 287 16.45 -5.04 1.82
C SER A 287 14.99 -4.69 2.05
N ARG A 288 14.09 -5.27 1.26
CA ARG A 288 12.66 -5.15 1.47
C ARG A 288 12.27 -5.63 2.88
N VAL A 289 12.78 -6.78 3.33
CA VAL A 289 12.49 -7.27 4.69
C VAL A 289 12.98 -6.33 5.81
N ASP A 290 14.10 -5.63 5.61
CA ASP A 290 14.60 -4.63 6.56
C ASP A 290 13.67 -3.41 6.65
N VAL A 291 13.19 -2.93 5.51
CA VAL A 291 12.23 -1.81 5.43
C VAL A 291 10.91 -2.19 6.11
N GLU A 292 10.39 -3.39 5.82
CA GLU A 292 9.18 -3.91 6.47
C GLU A 292 9.32 -3.96 7.99
N ASN A 293 10.45 -4.46 8.50
CA ASN A 293 10.71 -4.56 9.94
C ASN A 293 10.90 -3.19 10.61
N THR A 294 11.17 -2.13 9.84
CA THR A 294 11.26 -0.76 10.36
C THR A 294 9.89 -0.09 10.45
N LEU A 295 9.02 -0.34 9.46
CA LEU A 295 7.72 0.34 9.34
C LEU A 295 6.56 -0.42 10.00
N SER A 296 6.62 -1.75 10.02
CA SER A 296 5.51 -2.59 10.46
C SER A 296 5.59 -2.93 11.95
N THR A 297 4.44 -3.18 12.58
CA THR A 297 4.34 -3.88 13.87
C THR A 297 4.49 -5.39 13.77
N LEU A 298 4.39 -5.95 12.55
CA LEU A 298 4.72 -7.33 12.26
C LEU A 298 6.23 -7.50 12.09
N ARG A 299 6.71 -8.73 12.27
CA ARG A 299 8.13 -9.08 12.14
C ARG A 299 8.32 -10.21 11.15
N TYR A 300 9.25 -10.00 10.25
CA TYR A 300 9.63 -10.91 9.18
C TYR A 300 11.05 -11.42 9.43
N ALA A 301 11.27 -12.71 9.26
CA ALA A 301 12.57 -13.36 9.47
C ALA A 301 13.49 -13.21 8.25
N SER A 302 12.93 -13.25 7.05
CA SER A 302 13.66 -13.10 5.79
C SER A 302 12.67 -12.85 4.64
N GLU A 303 13.18 -12.83 3.42
CA GLU A 303 12.43 -12.86 2.18
C GLU A 303 12.96 -13.96 1.25
N VAL A 304 12.09 -14.41 0.35
CA VAL A 304 12.39 -15.34 -0.73
C VAL A 304 12.25 -14.57 -2.03
N ARG A 305 13.40 -14.24 -2.62
CA ARG A 305 13.48 -13.65 -3.95
C ARG A 305 13.34 -14.77 -4.97
N LEU A 306 12.41 -14.62 -5.89
CA LEU A 306 12.44 -15.41 -7.12
C LEU A 306 13.70 -14.97 -7.87
N ARG A 307 14.55 -15.92 -8.29
CA ARG A 307 15.86 -15.59 -8.87
C ARG A 307 15.71 -14.57 -10.02
N PRO A 308 16.48 -13.47 -10.03
CA PRO A 308 16.51 -12.52 -11.13
C PRO A 308 16.85 -13.19 -12.46
#